data_AF-A0AAU8A7B0-F1
#
_entry.id   AF-A0AAU8A7B0-F1
#
_cell.length_a   1.000
_cell.length_b   1.000
_cell.length_c   1.000
_cell.angle_alpha   90.00
_cell.angle_beta   90.00
_cell.angle_gamma   90.00
#
_symmetry.space_group_name_H-M   'P 1'
#
loop_
_entity.id
_entity.type
_entity.pdbx_description
1 polymer ?
#
loop_
_entity_poly.entity_id
_entity_poly.type
_entity_poly.pdbx_seq_one_letter_code
_entity_poly.pdbx_strand_id
1 'polypeptide(L)' 'MSQDDICEICGNELKVTGSRVICEGDDSPDTKTRVFTVLEMECTNPQCSEKGKKKEIFVEQKLSAK' A
#
# COMPACT_ATOMS: atom_id res chain seq x y z
N MET A 1 -8.34 7.01 7.31
CA MET A 1 -7.07 7.69 6.99
C MET A 1 -6.00 6.88 7.69
N SER A 2 -5.38 5.94 6.96
CA SER A 2 -4.35 5.05 7.51
C SER A 2 -3.07 5.85 7.66
N GLN A 3 -2.35 5.72 8.77
CA GLN A 3 -1.24 6.60 9.14
C GLN A 3 0.06 6.37 8.32
N ASP A 4 -0.03 5.65 7.20
CA ASP A 4 1.11 5.10 6.45
C ASP A 4 1.49 5.91 5.20
N ASP A 5 0.67 6.89 4.80
CA ASP A 5 0.91 7.73 3.62
C ASP A 5 1.78 8.97 3.89
N ILE A 6 2.36 9.09 5.09
CA ILE A 6 3.23 10.21 5.47
C ILE A 6 4.68 9.74 5.63
N CYS A 7 5.63 10.50 5.08
CA CYS A 7 7.05 10.30 5.30
C CYS A 7 7.42 10.66 6.75
N GLU A 8 7.94 9.69 7.51
CA GLU A 8 8.29 9.87 8.92
C GLU A 8 9.43 10.88 9.14
N ILE A 9 10.21 11.19 8.11
CA ILE A 9 11.34 12.13 8.19
C ILE A 9 10.91 13.57 7.95
N CYS A 10 10.09 13.83 6.94
CA CYS A 10 9.73 15.19 6.54
C CYS A 10 8.27 15.56 6.82
N GLY A 11 7.45 14.60 7.26
CA GLY A 11 6.01 14.80 7.48
C GLY A 11 5.22 15.08 6.20
N ASN A 12 5.83 14.94 5.03
CA ASN A 12 5.15 15.16 3.75
C ASN A 12 4.41 13.90 3.30
N GLU A 13 3.28 14.10 2.63
CA GLU A 13 2.57 13.01 1.97
C GLU A 13 3.47 12.30 0.96
N LEU A 14 3.45 10.98 0.99
CA LEU A 14 4.10 10.11 0.02
C LEU A 14 3.23 10.05 -1.23
N LYS A 15 3.87 10.01 -2.40
CA LYS A 15 3.18 9.89 -3.67
C LYS A 15 3.06 8.43 -4.07
N VAL A 16 1.85 7.97 -4.41
CA VAL A 16 1.67 6.65 -5.01
C VAL A 16 2.31 6.63 -6.40
N THR A 17 3.34 5.80 -6.58
CA THR A 17 4.04 5.60 -7.85
C THR A 17 3.58 4.35 -8.58
N GLY A 18 2.99 3.40 -7.85
CA GLY A 18 2.48 2.15 -8.39
C GLY A 18 1.43 1.53 -7.48
N SER A 19 0.59 0.68 -8.05
CA SER A 19 -0.31 -0.17 -7.29
C SER A 19 -0.40 -1.54 -7.96
N ARG A 20 -0.42 -2.60 -7.14
CA ARG A 20 -0.65 -3.97 -7.58
C ARG A 20 -1.61 -4.66 -6.64
N VAL A 21 -2.36 -5.62 -7.16
CA VAL A 21 -3.28 -6.43 -6.36
C VAL A 21 -2.70 -7.83 -6.23
N ILE A 22 -2.59 -8.30 -5.00
CA ILE A 22 -2.15 -9.65 -4.65
C ILE A 22 -3.37 -10.35 -4.06
N CYS A 23 -3.79 -11.44 -4.70
CA CYS A 23 -4.84 -12.28 -4.19
C CYS A 23 -4.19 -13.50 -3.54
N GLU A 24 -4.35 -13.66 -2.22
CA GLU A 24 -4.01 -14.90 -1.53
C GLU A 24 -5.31 -15.65 -1.23
N GLY A 25 -5.51 -16.73 -1.96
CA GLY A 25 -6.62 -17.65 -1.80
C GLY A 25 -6.32 -18.94 -2.56
N ASP A 26 -6.86 -20.04 -2.06
CA ASP A 26 -6.80 -21.34 -2.74
C ASP A 26 -8.13 -21.57 -3.50
N ASP A 27 -8.13 -22.42 -4.53
CA ASP A 27 -9.34 -22.82 -5.27
C ASP A 27 -10.34 -23.65 -4.42
N SER A 28 -10.03 -23.87 -3.15
CA SER A 28 -10.88 -24.58 -2.21
C SER A 28 -12.07 -23.72 -1.74
N PRO A 29 -13.32 -24.25 -1.75
CA PRO A 29 -14.53 -23.52 -1.35
C PRO A 29 -14.56 -23.10 0.13
N ASP A 30 -13.69 -23.66 0.97
CA ASP A 30 -13.59 -23.37 2.40
C ASP A 30 -12.56 -22.27 2.73
N THR A 31 -11.70 -21.89 1.78
CA THR A 31 -10.63 -20.92 2.03
C THR A 31 -11.06 -19.54 1.60
N LYS A 32 -11.23 -18.62 2.56
CA LYS A 32 -11.55 -17.22 2.26
C LYS A 32 -10.42 -16.59 1.43
N THR A 33 -10.71 -16.22 0.19
CA THR A 33 -9.82 -15.43 -0.65
C THR A 33 -9.58 -14.07 0.03
N ARG A 34 -8.33 -13.78 0.34
CA ARG A 34 -7.88 -12.48 0.82
C ARG A 34 -7.30 -11.72 -0.35
N VAL A 35 -7.75 -10.49 -0.54
CA VAL A 35 -7.21 -9.62 -1.57
C VAL A 35 -6.47 -8.50 -0.87
N PHE A 36 -5.21 -8.32 -1.22
CA PHE A 36 -4.33 -7.28 -0.71
C PHE A 36 -3.96 -6.34 -1.86
N THR A 37 -4.19 -5.05 -1.69
CA THR A 37 -3.68 -4.03 -2.60
C THR A 37 -2.35 -3.54 -2.06
N VAL A 38 -1.27 -3.76 -2.79
CA VAL A 38 0.03 -3.19 -2.49
C VAL A 38 0.15 -1.86 -3.22
N LEU A 39 0.31 -0.78 -2.45
CA LEU A 39 0.56 0.56 -2.97
C LEU A 39 2.05 0.87 -2.80
N GLU A 40 2.73 1.15 -3.91
CA GLU A 40 4.09 1.68 -3.89
C GLU A 40 4.01 3.18 -3.69
N MET A 41 4.57 3.66 -2.58
CA MET A 41 4.58 5.06 -2.18
C MET A 41 6.01 5.59 -2.17
N GLU A 42 6.22 6.81 -2.63
CA GLU A 42 7.55 7.41 -2.75
C GLU A 42 7.56 8.85 -2.22
N CYS A 43 8.58 9.20 -1.44
CA CYS A 43 8.76 10.59 -1.01
C CYS A 43 9.29 11.42 -2.19
N THR A 44 8.53 12.42 -2.61
CA THR A 44 8.93 13.33 -3.71
C THR A 44 9.56 14.63 -3.23
N ASN A 45 9.69 14.83 -1.90
CA ASN A 45 10.21 16.07 -1.35
C ASN A 45 11.72 16.22 -1.67
N PRO A 46 12.13 17.24 -2.46
CA PRO A 46 13.53 17.41 -2.86
C PRO A 46 14.49 17.70 -1.71
N GLN A 47 14.00 18.18 -0.57
CA GLN A 47 14.80 18.49 0.61
C GLN A 47 14.84 17.35 1.64
N CYS A 48 14.13 16.24 1.38
CA CYS A 48 14.10 15.10 2.28
C CYS A 48 15.24 14.13 1.98
N SER A 49 15.90 13.61 3.01
CA SER A 49 16.91 12.56 2.90
C SER A 49 16.35 11.24 2.35
N GLU A 50 15.03 11.05 2.40
CA GLU A 50 14.33 9.87 1.87
C GLU A 50 13.68 10.12 0.50
N LYS A 51 14.02 11.23 -0.15
CA LYS A 51 13.57 11.49 -1.52
C LYS A 51 13.88 10.30 -2.43
N GLY A 52 12.87 9.79 -3.13
CA GLY A 52 13.02 8.66 -4.04
C GLY A 52 13.08 7.29 -3.34
N LYS A 53 12.93 7.22 -2.02
CA LYS A 53 12.74 5.94 -1.34
C LYS A 53 11.31 5.47 -1.51
N LYS A 54 11.19 4.21 -1.92
CA LYS A 54 9.92 3.52 -2.11
C LYS A 54 9.54 2.75 -0.85
N LYS A 55 8.27 2.85 -0.47
CA LYS A 55 7.64 2.12 0.62
C LYS A 55 6.43 1.38 0.07
N GLU A 56 6.32 0.09 0.37
CA GLU A 56 5.19 -0.74 -0.04
C GLU A 56 4.17 -0.80 1.11
N ILE A 57 2.92 -0.40 0.85
CA ILE A 57 1.83 -0.44 1.82
C ILE A 57 0.84 -1.51 1.41
N PHE A 58 0.58 -2.47 2.29
CA PHE A 58 -0.33 -3.58 2.07
C PHE A 58 -1.70 -3.23 2.65
N VAL A 59 -2.69 -3.06 1.79
CA VAL A 59 -4.07 -2.73 2.18
C VAL A 59 -4.95 -3.94 1.92
N GLU A 60 -5.42 -4.60 2.98
CA GLU A 60 -6.40 -5.69 2.85
C GLU A 60 -7.75 -5.14 2.33
N GLN A 61 -8.16 -5.61 1.16
CA GLN A 61 -9.46 -5.34 0.58
C GLN A 61 -10.48 -6.27 1.24
N LYS A 62 -11.26 -5.73 2.19
CA LYS A 62 -12.44 -6.43 2.68
C LYS A 62 -13.47 -6.47 1.56
N LEU A 63 -13.51 -7.57 0.83
CA LEU A 63 -14.57 -7.89 -0.12
C LEU A 63 -15.89 -7.99 0.66
N SER A 64 -16.59 -6.88 0.79
CA SER A 64 -18.00 -6.91 1.19
C SER A 64 -18.77 -7.47 0.00
N ALA A 65 -19.09 -8.76 0.07
CA ALA A 65 -20.06 -9.37 -0.84
C ALA A 65 -21.37 -8.59 -0.70
N LYS A 66 -21.79 -7.98 -1.80
CA LYS A 66 -23.01 -7.16 -1.88
C LYS A 66 -24.23 -8.04 -2.07
#